data_AF-A0A6P1NUK9-F1
#
_entry.id   AF-A0A6P1NUK9-F1
#
_cell.length_a   1.000
_cell.length_b   1.000
_cell.length_c   1.000
_cell.angle_alpha   90.00
_cell.angle_beta   90.00
_cell.angle_gamma   90.00
#
_symmetry.space_group_name_H-M   'P 1'
#
loop_
_entity.id
_entity.type
_entity.pdbx_description
1 polymer ?
#
loop_
_entity_poly.entity_id
_entity_poly.type
_entity_poly.pdbx_seq_one_letter_code
_entity_poly.pdbx_strand_id
1 'polypeptide(L)'
;MNDLKLYLGNLKGFQTQLYFSVCAGHSYTNALVQTIKNEFEGSLVIKTTNVGKDIGGKLAMVHLFLMAQDTSDLILFMHDKKSPHTTSGANWRSDLLSIAAEEKLATVEHIFSCQEQVGIVASKKFILNEYNQQNKSFTTTNDFLLKKLRETYGLKNTTFEFVGGTMFWIRSKIVREFFLKHSPLKIRESLEVGNVLDHEKGTYTHSWERLLSWIALDQGYKIVGI
;
A
#
# COMPACT_ATOMS: atom_id res chain seq x y z
N MET A 1 5.93 11.82 -12.32
CA MET A 1 6.68 10.58 -12.60
C MET A 1 8.14 10.73 -12.20
N ASN A 2 8.78 11.86 -12.50
CA ASN A 2 10.19 12.14 -12.20
C ASN A 2 10.63 11.77 -10.78
N ASP A 3 9.89 12.15 -9.73
CA ASP A 3 10.27 11.79 -8.37
C ASP A 3 10.18 10.28 -8.11
N LEU A 4 9.09 9.64 -8.56
CA LEU A 4 8.92 8.19 -8.37
C LEU A 4 10.02 7.42 -9.10
N LYS A 5 10.42 7.90 -10.28
CA LYS A 5 11.54 7.36 -11.06
C LYS A 5 12.85 7.40 -10.29
N LEU A 6 13.12 8.50 -9.56
CA LEU A 6 14.32 8.61 -8.73
C LEU A 6 14.36 7.48 -7.68
N TYR A 7 13.29 7.34 -6.89
CA TYR A 7 13.24 6.32 -5.84
C TYR A 7 13.25 4.88 -6.39
N LEU A 8 12.56 4.62 -7.51
CA LEU A 8 12.63 3.33 -8.19
C LEU A 8 14.04 3.05 -8.73
N GLY A 9 14.77 4.08 -9.15
CA GLY A 9 16.16 3.99 -9.58
C GLY A 9 17.11 3.51 -8.48
N ASN A 10 16.84 3.86 -7.22
CA ASN A 10 17.64 3.42 -6.07
C ASN A 10 17.52 1.90 -5.84
N LEU A 11 16.46 1.26 -6.33
CA LEU A 11 16.23 -0.18 -6.18
C LEU A 11 17.03 -1.04 -7.15
N LYS A 12 17.84 -0.44 -8.04
CA LYS A 12 18.66 -1.18 -9.02
C LYS A 12 19.68 -2.13 -8.39
N GLY A 13 20.09 -1.88 -7.14
CA GLY A 13 20.95 -2.79 -6.38
C GLY A 13 20.27 -4.08 -5.91
N PHE A 14 18.94 -4.16 -6.04
CA PHE A 14 18.12 -5.29 -5.61
C PHE A 14 17.58 -6.05 -6.82
N GLN A 15 17.42 -7.38 -6.67
CA GLN A 15 16.65 -8.17 -7.63
C GLN A 15 15.16 -7.78 -7.53
N THR A 16 14.73 -6.86 -8.39
CA THR A 16 13.42 -6.21 -8.29
C THR A 16 12.56 -6.52 -9.51
N GLN A 17 11.34 -7.01 -9.29
CA GLN A 17 10.28 -7.03 -10.30
C GLN A 17 9.34 -5.85 -10.07
N LEU A 18 9.12 -5.04 -11.10
CA LEU A 18 8.24 -3.87 -11.03
C LEU A 18 6.85 -4.19 -11.59
N TYR A 19 5.83 -3.84 -10.81
CA TYR A 19 4.42 -3.92 -11.19
C TYR A 19 3.83 -2.51 -11.19
N PHE A 20 3.14 -2.15 -12.26
CA PHE A 20 2.47 -0.86 -12.41
C PHE A 20 0.99 -1.05 -12.71
N SER A 21 0.14 -0.36 -11.95
CA SER A 21 -1.25 -0.13 -12.30
C SER A 21 -1.42 1.31 -12.77
N VAL A 22 -1.91 1.49 -13.99
CA VAL A 22 -2.27 2.81 -14.52
C VAL A 22 -3.78 2.91 -14.73
N CYS A 23 -4.37 4.04 -14.37
CA CYS A 23 -5.80 4.27 -14.57
C CYS A 23 -6.14 4.28 -16.07
N ALA A 24 -7.11 3.47 -16.48
CA ALA A 24 -7.69 3.42 -17.81
C ALA A 24 -8.60 4.63 -18.05
N GLY A 25 -8.78 4.98 -19.33
CA GLY A 25 -9.76 6.00 -19.73
C GLY A 25 -9.23 7.44 -19.75
N HIS A 26 -7.96 7.69 -19.42
CA HIS A 26 -7.33 8.98 -19.68
C HIS A 26 -6.66 8.97 -21.07
N SER A 27 -6.72 10.11 -21.77
CA SER A 27 -6.10 10.29 -23.09
C SER A 27 -4.60 10.00 -23.10
N TYR A 28 -3.91 10.25 -21.99
CA TYR A 28 -2.47 10.02 -21.84
C TYR A 28 -2.09 8.61 -21.36
N THR A 29 -3.04 7.72 -21.04
CA THR A 29 -2.74 6.40 -20.45
C THR A 29 -1.82 5.57 -21.36
N ASN A 30 -2.04 5.56 -22.68
CA ASN A 30 -1.20 4.78 -23.59
C ASN A 30 0.24 5.32 -23.67
N ALA A 31 0.40 6.64 -23.74
CA ALA A 31 1.71 7.27 -23.72
C ALA A 31 2.45 6.95 -22.41
N LEU A 32 1.74 7.01 -21.26
CA LEU A 32 2.31 6.68 -19.96
C LEU A 32 2.77 5.21 -19.87
N VAL A 33 1.97 4.27 -20.38
CA VAL A 33 2.37 2.85 -20.45
C VAL A 33 3.64 2.69 -21.27
N GLN A 34 3.74 3.38 -22.41
CA GLN A 34 4.94 3.31 -23.25
C GLN A 34 6.16 3.89 -22.53
N THR A 35 6.01 5.04 -21.85
CA THR A 35 7.07 5.61 -21.02
C THR A 35 7.54 4.63 -19.96
N ILE A 36 6.62 4.01 -19.20
CA ILE A 36 6.98 3.05 -18.16
C ILE A 36 7.74 1.86 -18.75
N LYS A 37 7.26 1.28 -19.85
CA LYS A 37 7.92 0.14 -20.50
C LYS A 37 9.32 0.47 -21.03
N ASN A 38 9.50 1.68 -21.55
CA ASN A 38 10.80 2.14 -22.05
C ASN A 38 11.78 2.44 -20.89
N GLU A 39 11.30 2.97 -19.77
CA GLU A 39 12.15 3.32 -18.62
C GLU A 39 12.44 2.13 -17.70
N PHE A 40 11.51 1.18 -17.61
CA PHE A 40 11.56 0.02 -16.73
C PHE A 40 11.33 -1.25 -17.56
N GLU A 41 12.37 -1.67 -18.26
CA GLU A 41 12.36 -2.90 -19.04
C GLU A 41 11.98 -4.10 -18.16
N GLY A 42 11.17 -5.02 -18.67
CA GLY A 42 10.66 -6.16 -17.92
C GLY A 42 9.55 -5.85 -16.90
N SER A 43 9.14 -4.59 -16.74
CA SER A 43 8.02 -4.24 -15.87
C SER A 43 6.68 -4.78 -16.37
N LEU A 44 5.83 -5.19 -15.42
CA LEU A 44 4.46 -5.63 -15.70
C LEU A 44 3.51 -4.46 -15.52
N VAL A 45 2.84 -4.05 -16.59
CA VAL A 45 1.95 -2.88 -16.60
C VAL A 45 0.52 -3.31 -16.92
N ILE A 46 -0.42 -3.03 -16.02
CA ILE A 46 -1.85 -3.20 -16.25
C ILE A 46 -2.59 -1.88 -16.25
N LYS A 47 -3.65 -1.85 -17.07
CA LYS A 47 -4.63 -0.76 -17.07
C LYS A 47 -5.80 -1.17 -16.17
N THR A 48 -6.17 -0.33 -15.22
CA THR A 48 -7.25 -0.60 -14.27
C THR A 48 -8.30 0.49 -14.32
N THR A 49 -9.56 0.17 -14.05
CA THR A 49 -10.61 1.19 -13.87
C THR A 49 -10.34 2.01 -12.62
N ASN A 50 -10.89 3.24 -12.56
CA ASN A 50 -10.79 4.08 -11.36
C ASN A 50 -11.74 3.56 -10.27
N VAL A 51 -11.34 2.50 -9.58
CA VAL A 51 -12.06 1.91 -8.45
C VAL A 51 -11.07 1.75 -7.31
N GLY A 52 -11.41 2.30 -6.15
CA GLY A 52 -10.60 2.21 -4.93
C GLY A 52 -9.32 3.05 -4.94
N LYS A 53 -9.20 4.02 -5.86
CA LYS A 53 -8.01 4.88 -6.02
C LYS A 53 -6.70 4.06 -6.00
N ASP A 54 -5.76 4.42 -5.14
CA ASP A 54 -4.48 3.73 -5.01
C ASP A 54 -4.60 2.33 -4.39
N ILE A 55 -5.57 2.11 -3.49
CA ILE A 55 -5.82 0.78 -2.89
C ILE A 55 -6.30 -0.21 -3.94
N GLY A 56 -7.25 0.19 -4.79
CA GLY A 56 -7.75 -0.69 -5.83
C GLY A 56 -6.70 -1.00 -6.91
N GLY A 57 -5.81 -0.05 -7.19
CA GLY A 57 -4.61 -0.30 -8.00
C GLY A 57 -3.68 -1.33 -7.35
N LYS A 58 -3.40 -1.18 -6.04
CA LYS A 58 -2.58 -2.14 -5.28
C LYS A 58 -3.19 -3.54 -5.26
N LEU A 59 -4.49 -3.69 -5.04
CA LEU A 59 -5.16 -4.99 -5.06
C LEU A 59 -5.07 -5.67 -6.44
N ALA A 60 -5.20 -4.91 -7.53
CA ALA A 60 -4.99 -5.44 -8.87
C ALA A 60 -3.54 -5.90 -9.09
N MET A 61 -2.55 -5.16 -8.57
CA MET A 61 -1.14 -5.57 -8.62
C MET A 61 -0.84 -6.78 -7.73
N VAL A 62 -1.45 -6.87 -6.54
CA VAL A 62 -1.33 -8.05 -5.67
C VAL A 62 -1.88 -9.30 -6.38
N HIS A 63 -3.00 -9.17 -7.10
CA HIS A 63 -3.50 -10.28 -7.91
C HIS A 63 -2.49 -10.73 -8.97
N LEU A 64 -1.86 -9.79 -9.70
CA LEU A 64 -0.82 -10.13 -10.68
C LEU A 64 0.39 -10.80 -10.03
N PHE A 65 0.86 -10.27 -8.90
CA PHE A 65 1.97 -10.83 -8.14
C PHE A 65 1.72 -12.30 -7.75
N LEU A 66 0.49 -12.63 -7.32
CA LEU A 66 0.09 -14.00 -7.03
C LEU A 66 0.04 -14.87 -8.30
N MET A 67 -0.49 -14.33 -9.40
CA MET A 67 -0.62 -15.07 -10.67
C MET A 67 0.71 -15.31 -11.38
N ALA A 68 1.63 -14.37 -11.27
CA ALA A 68 2.99 -14.52 -11.77
C ALA A 68 3.80 -15.55 -10.97
N GLN A 69 3.28 -16.02 -9.82
CA GLN A 69 4.03 -16.85 -8.87
C GLN A 69 5.39 -16.24 -8.55
N ASP A 70 5.43 -14.90 -8.47
CA ASP A 70 6.60 -14.15 -8.07
C ASP A 70 7.12 -14.75 -6.75
N THR A 71 8.41 -14.72 -6.46
CA THR A 71 9.00 -15.29 -5.22
C THR A 71 9.74 -14.26 -4.38
N SER A 72 9.64 -12.96 -4.70
CA SER A 72 10.29 -11.90 -3.91
C SER A 72 9.91 -12.00 -2.44
N ASP A 73 10.89 -11.80 -1.55
CA ASP A 73 10.70 -11.85 -0.09
C ASP A 73 9.95 -10.64 0.46
N LEU A 74 10.11 -9.51 -0.22
CA LEU A 74 9.56 -8.21 0.18
C LEU A 74 8.75 -7.62 -0.97
N ILE A 75 7.73 -6.85 -0.61
CA ILE A 75 6.96 -5.99 -1.53
C ILE A 75 7.09 -4.57 -1.02
N LEU A 76 7.39 -3.64 -1.93
CA LEU A 76 7.31 -2.21 -1.67
C LEU A 76 6.05 -1.65 -2.33
N PHE A 77 5.08 -1.21 -1.54
CA PHE A 77 3.93 -0.48 -2.06
C PHE A 77 4.28 1.00 -2.21
N MET A 78 4.05 1.53 -3.42
CA MET A 78 4.22 2.95 -3.73
C MET A 78 3.06 3.43 -4.61
N HIS A 79 2.82 4.73 -4.63
CA HIS A 79 1.92 5.34 -5.60
C HIS A 79 2.33 6.80 -5.87
N ASP A 80 1.77 7.41 -6.92
CA ASP A 80 2.17 8.74 -7.35
C ASP A 80 1.48 9.87 -6.57
N LYS A 81 1.05 9.66 -5.31
CA LYS A 81 0.28 10.58 -4.45
C LYS A 81 0.37 12.05 -4.87
N LYS A 82 -0.68 12.55 -5.51
CA LYS A 82 -0.88 13.97 -5.78
C LYS A 82 -1.90 14.48 -4.77
N SER A 83 -1.49 15.31 -3.83
CA SER A 83 -2.43 16.07 -2.98
C SER A 83 -2.41 17.53 -3.47
N PRO A 84 -3.35 17.96 -4.33
CA PRO A 84 -3.32 19.28 -4.95
C PRO A 84 -3.67 20.44 -4.00
N HIS A 85 -4.11 20.13 -2.76
CA HIS A 85 -4.85 21.07 -1.92
C HIS A 85 -4.14 21.49 -0.62
N THR A 86 -2.86 21.17 -0.44
CA THR A 86 -2.11 21.58 0.76
C THR A 86 -0.74 22.12 0.36
N THR A 87 -0.40 23.31 0.83
CA THR A 87 0.95 23.93 0.71
C THR A 87 2.07 23.05 1.29
N SER A 88 1.74 22.08 2.14
CA SER A 88 2.63 21.06 2.73
C SER A 88 2.63 19.69 2.01
N GLY A 89 1.93 19.55 0.89
CA GLY A 89 1.75 18.27 0.18
C GLY A 89 3.05 17.67 -0.40
N ALA A 90 4.00 18.52 -0.79
CA ALA A 90 5.31 18.10 -1.28
C ALA A 90 6.17 17.45 -0.18
N ASN A 91 6.16 18.02 1.03
CA ASN A 91 6.89 17.48 2.17
C ASN A 91 6.32 16.13 2.61
N TRP A 92 4.98 15.99 2.62
CA TRP A 92 4.33 14.71 2.90
C TRP A 92 4.74 13.63 1.88
N ARG A 93 4.69 13.96 0.59
CA ARG A 93 5.08 13.03 -0.48
C ARG A 93 6.54 12.57 -0.32
N SER A 94 7.46 13.51 -0.08
CA SER A 94 8.88 13.20 0.13
C SER A 94 9.08 12.29 1.34
N ASP A 95 8.43 12.60 2.47
CA ASP A 95 8.51 11.77 3.68
C ASP A 95 7.96 10.35 3.46
N LEU A 96 6.89 10.16 2.68
CA LEU A 96 6.37 8.82 2.35
C LEU A 96 7.32 8.05 1.42
N LEU A 97 7.87 8.71 0.40
CA LEU A 97 8.79 8.07 -0.55
C LEU A 97 10.18 7.81 0.03
N SER A 98 10.56 8.50 1.11
CA SER A 98 11.87 8.38 1.76
C SER A 98 12.22 6.96 2.20
N ILE A 99 11.24 6.07 2.38
CA ILE A 99 11.47 4.65 2.67
C ILE A 99 12.22 3.91 1.54
N ALA A 100 12.28 4.50 0.35
CA ALA A 100 13.04 4.02 -0.80
C ALA A 100 14.20 4.96 -1.17
N ALA A 101 14.54 5.92 -0.29
CA ALA A 101 15.73 6.74 -0.44
C ALA A 101 16.98 5.87 -0.26
N GLU A 102 18.01 6.14 -1.06
CA GLU A 102 19.25 5.34 -1.11
C GLU A 102 19.85 5.16 0.29
N GLU A 103 19.90 6.24 1.08
CA GLU A 103 20.43 6.24 2.45
C GLU A 103 19.61 5.41 3.46
N LYS A 104 18.37 5.03 3.11
CA LYS A 104 17.49 4.22 3.96
C LYS A 104 17.48 2.74 3.61
N LEU A 105 17.88 2.37 2.39
CA LEU A 105 17.75 0.99 1.89
C LEU A 105 18.53 -0.02 2.74
N ALA A 106 19.77 0.31 3.13
CA ALA A 106 20.57 -0.54 4.01
C ALA A 106 19.90 -0.76 5.38
N THR A 107 19.18 0.24 5.90
CA THR A 107 18.44 0.12 7.16
C THR A 107 17.22 -0.79 6.99
N VAL A 108 16.47 -0.64 5.88
CA VAL A 108 15.33 -1.51 5.56
C VAL A 108 15.76 -2.97 5.46
N GLU A 109 16.84 -3.23 4.70
CA GLU A 109 17.40 -4.57 4.54
C GLU A 109 17.88 -5.16 5.87
N HIS A 110 18.58 -4.36 6.68
CA HIS A 110 19.01 -4.79 8.01
C HIS A 110 17.82 -5.15 8.92
N ILE A 111 16.75 -4.36 8.91
CA ILE A 111 15.55 -4.66 9.72
C ILE A 111 14.92 -5.99 9.27
N PHE A 112 14.72 -6.21 7.98
CA PHE A 112 14.08 -7.45 7.52
C PHE A 112 14.97 -8.69 7.68
N SER A 113 16.30 -8.55 7.63
CA SER A 113 17.24 -9.65 7.81
C SER A 113 17.49 -10.01 9.27
N CYS A 114 17.50 -9.02 10.18
CA CYS A 114 17.80 -9.26 11.60
C CYS A 114 16.56 -9.33 12.51
N GLN A 115 15.37 -8.93 12.04
CA GLN A 115 14.16 -8.86 12.87
C GLN A 115 12.99 -9.60 12.20
N GLU A 116 12.90 -10.91 12.41
CA GLU A 116 11.87 -11.76 11.82
C GLU A 116 10.43 -11.32 12.18
N GLN A 117 10.24 -10.76 13.38
CA GLN A 117 8.96 -10.23 13.87
C GLN A 117 8.49 -8.97 13.15
N VAL A 118 9.36 -8.28 12.41
CA VAL A 118 8.97 -7.09 11.66
C VAL A 118 8.34 -7.50 10.35
N GLY A 119 7.08 -7.13 10.16
CA GLY A 119 6.33 -7.43 8.94
C GLY A 119 6.26 -6.25 7.99
N ILE A 120 6.26 -5.03 8.53
CA ILE A 120 6.14 -3.79 7.77
C ILE A 120 7.22 -2.79 8.20
N VAL A 121 7.87 -2.15 7.23
CA VAL A 121 8.74 -0.98 7.44
C VAL A 121 8.17 0.22 6.68
N ALA A 122 7.96 1.32 7.39
CA ALA A 122 7.34 2.52 6.85
C ALA A 122 8.03 3.80 7.36
N SER A 123 7.63 4.95 6.83
CA SER A 123 8.06 6.24 7.39
C SER A 123 7.41 6.43 8.76
N LYS A 124 8.23 6.67 9.80
CA LYS A 124 7.74 6.74 11.20
C LYS A 124 6.61 7.75 11.39
N LYS A 125 6.64 8.85 10.65
CA LYS A 125 5.64 9.94 10.70
C LYS A 125 4.24 9.49 10.28
N PHE A 126 4.12 8.40 9.53
CA PHE A 126 2.85 7.91 8.99
C PHE A 126 2.37 6.63 9.65
N ILE A 127 3.01 6.18 10.73
CA ILE A 127 2.46 5.14 11.58
C ILE A 127 1.45 5.82 12.52
N LEU A 128 0.17 5.53 12.29
CA LEU A 128 -0.96 6.14 12.96
C LEU A 128 -1.73 5.10 13.77
N ASN A 129 -2.45 5.55 14.80
CA ASN A 129 -3.40 4.74 15.54
C ASN A 129 -4.62 5.60 15.88
N GLU A 130 -5.77 5.19 15.35
CA GLU A 130 -7.06 5.89 15.55
C GLU A 130 -7.95 5.16 16.56
N TYR A 131 -7.50 4.06 17.16
CA TYR A 131 -8.33 3.29 18.09
C TYR A 131 -8.26 3.87 19.50
N ASN A 132 -9.41 4.23 20.04
CA ASN A 132 -9.56 4.66 21.41
C ASN A 132 -9.97 3.46 22.30
N GLN A 133 -9.08 3.13 23.24
CA GLN A 133 -9.26 1.99 24.14
C GLN A 133 -10.40 2.19 25.15
N GLN A 134 -10.69 3.43 25.55
CA GLN A 134 -11.69 3.73 26.57
C GLN A 134 -13.12 3.50 26.03
N ASN A 135 -13.38 3.96 24.81
CA ASN A 135 -14.70 3.85 24.18
C ASN A 135 -14.83 2.64 23.25
N LYS A 136 -13.75 1.87 23.04
CA LYS A 136 -13.69 0.71 22.13
C LYS A 136 -14.16 1.07 20.71
N SER A 137 -13.74 2.24 20.21
CA SER A 137 -14.08 2.72 18.87
C SER A 137 -12.89 3.38 18.18
N PHE A 138 -12.96 3.48 16.85
CA PHE A 138 -12.02 4.24 16.05
C PHE A 138 -12.47 5.70 15.95
N THR A 139 -11.55 6.65 16.14
CA THR A 139 -11.77 8.10 16.04
C THR A 139 -11.73 8.55 14.58
N THR A 140 -12.54 7.92 13.73
CA THR A 140 -12.64 8.17 12.29
C THR A 140 -14.08 7.91 11.82
N THR A 141 -14.47 8.50 10.70
CA THR A 141 -15.77 8.24 10.06
C THR A 141 -15.92 6.78 9.58
N ASN A 142 -14.83 6.02 9.58
CA ASN A 142 -14.76 4.62 9.15
C ASN A 142 -15.03 3.59 10.27
N ASP A 143 -15.31 3.97 11.53
CA ASP A 143 -15.41 3.04 12.67
C ASP A 143 -16.30 1.81 12.39
N PHE A 144 -17.51 2.05 11.87
CA PHE A 144 -18.45 0.97 11.55
C PHE A 144 -17.91 0.02 10.47
N LEU A 145 -17.35 0.57 9.37
CA LEU A 145 -16.78 -0.23 8.28
C LEU A 145 -15.56 -1.03 8.74
N LEU A 146 -14.70 -0.43 9.57
CA LEU A 146 -13.52 -1.09 10.12
C LEU A 146 -13.90 -2.29 10.98
N LYS A 147 -14.89 -2.14 11.86
CA LYS A 147 -15.42 -3.25 12.68
C LYS A 147 -16.00 -4.36 11.79
N LYS A 148 -16.86 -4.00 10.85
CA LYS A 148 -17.48 -4.94 9.90
C LYS A 148 -16.43 -5.71 9.08
N LEU A 149 -15.42 -5.02 8.55
CA LEU A 149 -14.38 -5.65 7.73
C LEU A 149 -13.48 -6.56 8.56
N ARG A 150 -13.14 -6.17 9.80
CA ARG A 150 -12.41 -7.05 10.73
C ARG A 150 -13.18 -8.34 10.99
N GLU A 151 -14.48 -8.26 11.24
CA GLU A 151 -15.33 -9.45 11.39
C GLU A 151 -15.37 -10.27 10.10
N THR A 152 -15.56 -9.62 8.94
CA THR A 152 -15.64 -10.25 7.61
C THR A 152 -14.39 -11.07 7.28
N TYR A 153 -13.20 -10.57 7.63
CA TYR A 153 -11.92 -11.23 7.37
C TYR A 153 -11.34 -11.95 8.59
N GLY A 154 -12.08 -12.01 9.70
CA GLY A 154 -11.66 -12.71 10.91
C GLY A 154 -10.40 -12.14 11.57
N LEU A 155 -10.13 -10.83 11.43
CA LEU A 155 -8.95 -10.17 11.98
C LEU A 155 -9.08 -9.98 13.50
N LYS A 156 -8.19 -10.62 14.26
CA LYS A 156 -8.14 -10.67 15.73
C LYS A 156 -6.99 -9.86 16.34
N ASN A 157 -6.26 -9.09 15.53
CA ASN A 157 -5.26 -8.15 16.02
C ASN A 157 -5.82 -7.24 17.13
N THR A 158 -5.01 -7.04 18.17
CA THR A 158 -5.34 -6.22 19.35
C THR A 158 -4.70 -4.83 19.32
N THR A 159 -3.73 -4.63 18.43
CA THR A 159 -3.12 -3.34 18.10
C THR A 159 -3.69 -2.84 16.77
N PHE A 160 -3.84 -1.53 16.64
CA PHE A 160 -4.51 -0.89 15.50
C PHE A 160 -3.64 0.13 14.78
N GLU A 161 -2.32 -0.03 14.92
CA GLU A 161 -1.37 0.77 14.16
C GLU A 161 -1.51 0.49 12.66
N PHE A 162 -1.41 1.52 11.85
CA PHE A 162 -1.44 1.40 10.40
C PHE A 162 -0.60 2.47 9.73
N VAL A 163 -0.24 2.23 8.46
CA VAL A 163 0.55 3.18 7.67
C VAL A 163 -0.37 4.06 6.83
N GLY A 164 -0.55 5.31 7.25
CA GLY A 164 -1.31 6.30 6.49
C GLY A 164 -0.65 6.65 5.16
N GLY A 165 -1.44 6.73 4.08
CA GLY A 165 -0.93 6.96 2.73
C GLY A 165 -0.39 5.71 2.03
N THR A 166 -0.50 4.53 2.64
CA THR A 166 -0.24 3.23 2.00
C THR A 166 1.06 3.16 1.18
N MET A 167 2.16 3.67 1.72
CA MET A 167 3.50 3.45 1.18
C MET A 167 4.38 2.83 2.27
N PHE A 168 4.79 1.59 2.05
CA PHE A 168 5.59 0.82 3.01
C PHE A 168 6.17 -0.43 2.35
N TRP A 169 7.23 -0.94 2.94
CA TRP A 169 7.73 -2.28 2.69
C TRP A 169 6.97 -3.29 3.53
N ILE A 170 6.68 -4.47 2.97
CA ILE A 170 6.01 -5.57 3.66
C ILE A 170 6.62 -6.91 3.27
N ARG A 171 6.70 -7.85 4.22
CA ARG A 171 7.07 -9.24 3.89
C ARG A 171 6.02 -9.84 2.95
N SER A 172 6.45 -10.39 1.83
CA SER A 172 5.55 -10.88 0.80
C SER A 172 4.70 -12.06 1.27
N LYS A 173 5.23 -12.88 2.20
CA LYS A 173 4.47 -13.96 2.86
C LYS A 173 3.18 -13.46 3.51
N ILE A 174 3.18 -12.24 4.07
CA ILE A 174 2.00 -11.67 4.72
C ILE A 174 0.88 -11.46 3.70
N VAL A 175 1.25 -10.89 2.55
CA VAL A 175 0.35 -10.66 1.42
C VAL A 175 -0.15 -12.00 0.86
N ARG A 176 0.74 -12.98 0.63
CA ARG A 176 0.34 -14.29 0.10
C ARG A 176 -0.64 -15.02 1.01
N GLU A 177 -0.30 -15.18 2.29
CA GLU A 177 -1.10 -15.96 3.24
C GLU A 177 -2.54 -15.45 3.36
N PHE A 178 -2.71 -14.12 3.29
CA PHE A 178 -4.04 -13.50 3.31
C PHE A 178 -4.75 -13.61 1.95
N PHE A 179 -4.10 -13.17 0.87
CA PHE A 179 -4.76 -13.01 -0.42
C PHE A 179 -4.91 -14.33 -1.22
N LEU A 180 -4.25 -15.42 -0.81
CA LEU A 180 -4.57 -16.76 -1.29
C LEU A 180 -5.93 -17.26 -0.76
N LYS A 181 -6.37 -16.77 0.40
CA LYS A 181 -7.68 -17.09 1.01
C LYS A 181 -8.76 -16.10 0.62
N HIS A 182 -8.37 -14.86 0.34
CA HIS A 182 -9.27 -13.76 0.03
C HIS A 182 -8.86 -13.08 -1.28
N SER A 183 -9.65 -13.28 -2.35
CA SER A 183 -9.31 -12.75 -3.67
C SER A 183 -9.14 -11.21 -3.66
N PRO A 184 -7.97 -10.67 -4.05
CA PRO A 184 -7.75 -9.23 -4.15
C PRO A 184 -8.74 -8.54 -5.08
N LEU A 185 -9.12 -9.18 -6.19
CA LEU A 185 -10.07 -8.62 -7.15
C LEU A 185 -11.49 -8.59 -6.58
N LYS A 186 -11.88 -9.61 -5.80
CA LYS A 186 -13.19 -9.63 -5.14
C LYS A 186 -13.32 -8.52 -4.10
N ILE A 187 -12.23 -8.27 -3.38
CA ILE A 187 -12.14 -7.13 -2.47
C ILE A 187 -12.23 -5.82 -3.24
N ARG A 188 -11.49 -5.70 -4.35
CA ARG A 188 -11.47 -4.51 -5.19
C ARG A 188 -12.87 -4.14 -5.72
N GLU A 189 -13.71 -5.12 -6.02
CA GLU A 189 -15.11 -4.91 -6.44
C GLU A 189 -15.95 -4.17 -5.39
N SER A 190 -15.62 -4.25 -4.10
CA SER A 190 -16.36 -3.57 -3.04
C SER A 190 -15.91 -2.13 -2.81
N LEU A 191 -14.88 -1.66 -3.50
CA LEU A 191 -14.36 -0.29 -3.32
C LEU A 191 -15.15 0.72 -4.15
N GLU A 192 -15.04 1.99 -3.75
CA GLU A 192 -15.74 3.08 -4.40
C GLU A 192 -15.23 3.33 -5.83
N VAL A 193 -16.15 3.66 -6.75
CA VAL A 193 -15.82 4.09 -8.11
C VAL A 193 -15.52 5.58 -8.12
N GLY A 194 -14.41 5.98 -8.75
CA GLY A 194 -14.03 7.38 -8.92
C GLY A 194 -13.37 8.01 -7.70
N ASN A 195 -13.43 9.34 -7.62
CA ASN A 195 -12.80 10.13 -6.56
C ASN A 195 -13.81 10.46 -5.43
N VAL A 196 -14.23 9.44 -4.68
CA VAL A 196 -15.15 9.63 -3.54
C VAL A 196 -14.41 10.23 -2.34
N LEU A 197 -15.07 11.15 -1.62
CA LEU A 197 -14.56 11.80 -0.41
C LEU A 197 -15.27 11.28 0.85
N ASP A 198 -14.57 11.31 1.98
CA ASP A 198 -14.95 10.67 3.26
C ASP A 198 -15.89 11.50 4.14
N HIS A 199 -16.78 12.31 3.56
CA HIS A 199 -17.42 13.39 4.30
C HIS A 199 -18.48 12.95 5.34
N GLU A 200 -19.03 11.73 5.25
CA GLU A 200 -20.13 11.33 6.15
C GLU A 200 -20.06 9.88 6.69
N LYS A 201 -19.80 8.86 5.86
CA LYS A 201 -19.93 7.43 6.26
C LYS A 201 -18.65 6.60 6.14
N GLY A 202 -17.50 7.26 6.00
CA GLY A 202 -16.24 6.60 5.64
C GLY A 202 -16.29 5.97 4.25
N THR A 203 -15.20 5.34 3.83
CA THR A 203 -15.09 4.60 2.56
C THR A 203 -14.42 3.25 2.78
N TYR A 204 -14.82 2.25 1.99
CA TYR A 204 -14.10 0.99 1.92
C TYR A 204 -12.64 1.21 1.51
N THR A 205 -12.38 2.17 0.62
CA THR A 205 -11.02 2.54 0.20
C THR A 205 -10.14 2.91 1.40
N HIS A 206 -10.53 3.89 2.23
CA HIS A 206 -9.74 4.27 3.40
C HIS A 206 -9.80 3.23 4.53
N SER A 207 -10.86 2.44 4.62
CA SER A 207 -10.88 1.29 5.52
C SER A 207 -9.80 0.26 5.13
N TRP A 208 -9.62 0.00 3.84
CA TRP A 208 -8.61 -0.92 3.33
C TRP A 208 -7.18 -0.43 3.49
N GLU A 209 -6.93 0.88 3.47
CA GLU A 209 -5.64 1.46 3.87
C GLU A 209 -5.22 0.96 5.27
N ARG A 210 -6.15 0.92 6.22
CA ARG A 210 -5.88 0.40 7.58
C ARG A 210 -5.73 -1.12 7.59
N LEU A 211 -6.62 -1.82 6.90
CA LEU A 211 -6.61 -3.29 6.87
C LEU A 211 -5.30 -3.87 6.30
N LEU A 212 -4.67 -3.23 5.31
CA LEU A 212 -3.39 -3.72 4.77
C LEU A 212 -2.31 -3.84 5.86
N SER A 213 -2.28 -2.91 6.82
CA SER A 213 -1.41 -3.02 7.98
C SER A 213 -1.91 -4.03 9.01
N TRP A 214 -3.24 -4.06 9.26
CA TRP A 214 -3.81 -4.97 10.25
C TRP A 214 -3.71 -6.45 9.87
N ILE A 215 -3.64 -6.78 8.58
CA ILE A 215 -3.33 -8.13 8.11
C ILE A 215 -1.96 -8.59 8.64
N ALA A 216 -0.94 -7.72 8.59
CA ALA A 216 0.37 -8.02 9.16
C ALA A 216 0.31 -8.21 10.68
N LEU A 217 -0.41 -7.32 11.38
CA LEU A 217 -0.58 -7.38 12.82
C LEU A 217 -1.33 -8.66 13.27
N ASP A 218 -2.36 -9.05 12.52
CA ASP A 218 -3.15 -10.26 12.80
C ASP A 218 -2.33 -11.54 12.64
N GLN A 219 -1.41 -11.55 11.69
CA GLN A 219 -0.43 -12.63 11.51
C GLN A 219 0.74 -12.56 12.52
N GLY A 220 0.68 -11.68 13.51
CA GLY A 220 1.66 -11.59 14.60
C GLY A 220 2.89 -10.73 14.31
N TYR A 221 2.93 -10.01 13.19
CA TYR A 221 4.04 -9.12 12.87
C TYR A 221 3.89 -7.73 13.49
N LYS A 222 4.99 -6.98 13.47
CA LYS A 222 5.07 -5.58 13.91
C LYS A 222 5.30 -4.62 12.74
N ILE A 223 4.92 -3.37 12.95
CA ILE A 223 5.22 -2.24 12.07
C ILE A 223 6.39 -1.46 12.68
N VAL A 224 7.40 -1.16 11.89
CA VAL A 224 8.57 -0.36 12.31
C VAL A 224 8.69 0.90 11.46
N GLY A 225 8.94 2.02 12.13
CA GLY A 225 9.16 3.32 11.49
C GLY A 225 10.64 3.64 11.35
N ILE A 226 11.05 4.11 10.17
CA ILE A 226 12.41 4.63 9.88
C ILE A 226 12.40 6.11 9.49
#